data_AF-A0A7Y5BIB4-F1
#
_entry.id   AF-A0A7Y5BIB4-F1
#
_cell.length_a   1.000
_cell.length_b   1.000
_cell.length_c   1.000
_cell.angle_alpha   90.00
_cell.angle_beta   90.00
_cell.angle_gamma   90.00
#
_symmetry.space_group_name_H-M   'P 1'
#
loop_
_entity.id
_entity.type
_entity.pdbx_description
1 polymer ?
#
loop_
_entity_poly.entity_id
_entity_poly.type
_entity_poly.pdbx_seq_one_letter_code
_entity_poly.pdbx_strand_id
1 'polypeptide(L)'
;MKQFIYLALLTFTLFVANCGDGSPVIETIDGAKITVKGFENSYDTAIEAMSRMQNVEKKTLVEFIAQNIDQVPEQFKSLNFQFQKKNFFENYRQMLMVKIVAEKTGFSSRADIKEILQQVEMQTLSTLYIQEQVEKRIKITDEQAMEECNRLRAKNKELAAMPIDRCVMAGRGNLKQRESQNVLPKVIERIKEGVVIKHNDKFDVDAYMKSEMKFDENGKKIEDKSGVNEKKAETPAITPTEPVTPPAKP
;
A
#
# COMPACT_ATOMS: atom_id res chain seq x y z
N MET A 1 -43.09 20.59 45.88
CA MET A 1 -41.67 20.54 45.41
C MET A 1 -41.09 19.11 45.37
N LYS A 2 -41.84 18.09 44.90
CA LYS A 2 -41.33 16.70 44.76
C LYS A 2 -41.51 16.11 43.35
N GLN A 3 -42.08 16.87 42.41
CA GLN A 3 -42.37 16.40 41.05
C GLN A 3 -41.42 16.94 39.96
N PHE A 4 -40.52 17.88 40.28
CA PHE A 4 -39.55 18.42 39.32
C PHE A 4 -38.20 17.69 39.29
N ILE A 5 -37.98 16.72 40.20
CA ILE A 5 -36.70 15.99 40.28
C ILE A 5 -36.67 14.77 39.34
N TYR A 6 -37.82 14.24 38.93
CA TYR A 6 -37.87 13.08 38.04
C TYR A 6 -37.76 13.41 36.53
N LEU A 7 -37.90 14.69 36.14
CA LEU A 7 -37.80 15.09 34.73
C LEU A 7 -36.35 15.43 34.29
N ALA A 8 -35.42 15.58 35.24
CA ALA A 8 -34.00 15.79 34.96
C ALA A 8 -33.20 14.48 34.86
N LEU A 9 -33.79 13.33 35.20
CA LEU A 9 -33.12 12.03 35.17
C LEU A 9 -33.39 11.22 33.88
N LEU A 10 -34.20 11.74 32.96
CA LEU A 10 -34.66 11.02 31.76
C LEU A 10 -34.13 11.60 30.43
N THR A 11 -33.10 12.45 30.47
CA THR A 11 -32.44 13.02 29.28
C THR A 11 -30.98 12.61 29.13
N PHE A 12 -30.49 11.65 29.92
CA PHE A 12 -29.07 11.22 29.93
C PHE A 12 -28.79 9.89 29.23
N THR A 13 -29.67 9.37 28.37
CA THR A 13 -29.46 8.11 27.62
C THR A 13 -29.52 8.27 26.11
N LEU A 14 -29.07 9.41 25.57
CA LEU A 14 -28.85 9.59 24.13
C LEU A 14 -27.41 9.99 23.76
N PHE A 15 -26.45 9.75 24.65
CA PHE A 15 -25.05 9.63 24.25
C PHE A 15 -24.76 8.17 23.89
N VAL A 16 -25.43 7.68 22.84
CA VAL A 16 -24.81 6.63 22.02
C VAL A 16 -23.53 7.26 21.53
N ALA A 17 -22.40 6.76 22.02
CA ALA A 17 -21.08 7.07 21.51
C ALA A 17 -21.16 7.03 19.98
N ASN A 18 -21.14 8.22 19.35
CA ASN A 18 -21.06 8.36 17.91
C ASN A 18 -19.63 8.01 17.51
N CYS A 19 -19.24 6.75 17.72
CA CYS A 19 -18.03 6.12 17.20
C CYS A 19 -18.25 5.82 15.71
N GLY A 20 -18.59 6.85 14.96
CA GLY A 20 -18.86 6.82 13.53
C GLY A 20 -18.45 8.15 12.92
N ASP A 21 -18.23 8.16 11.62
CA ASP A 21 -17.76 9.34 10.88
C ASP A 21 -18.80 10.48 10.74
N GLY A 22 -19.92 10.40 11.47
CA GLY A 22 -21.02 11.35 11.49
C GLY A 22 -21.95 11.30 10.27
N SER A 23 -21.66 10.46 9.28
CA SER A 23 -22.47 10.37 8.06
C SER A 23 -23.58 9.31 8.17
N PRO A 24 -24.65 9.41 7.35
CA PRO A 24 -25.74 8.44 7.36
C PRO A 24 -25.25 7.01 7.14
N VAL A 25 -25.86 6.07 7.87
CA VAL A 25 -25.62 4.63 7.67
C VAL A 25 -26.41 4.17 6.44
N ILE A 26 -25.71 3.57 5.47
CA ILE A 26 -26.32 2.91 4.31
C ILE A 26 -26.87 1.54 4.74
N GLU A 27 -26.01 0.72 5.36
CA GLU A 27 -26.38 -0.59 5.88
C GLU A 27 -25.51 -1.00 7.08
N THR A 28 -25.96 -2.01 7.83
CA THR A 28 -25.18 -2.63 8.90
C THR A 28 -25.12 -4.13 8.66
N ILE A 29 -23.89 -4.67 8.62
CA ILE A 29 -23.60 -6.08 8.38
C ILE A 29 -22.93 -6.61 9.64
N ASP A 30 -23.66 -7.41 10.42
CA ASP A 30 -23.08 -8.12 11.57
C ASP A 30 -22.36 -7.19 12.56
N GLY A 31 -22.97 -6.03 12.83
CA GLY A 31 -22.44 -4.97 13.69
C GLY A 31 -21.50 -3.97 12.99
N ALA A 32 -20.95 -4.30 11.82
CA ALA A 32 -20.16 -3.37 11.01
C ALA A 32 -21.06 -2.44 10.21
N LYS A 33 -20.90 -1.12 10.39
CA LYS A 33 -21.69 -0.10 9.68
C LYS A 33 -21.00 0.33 8.39
N ILE A 34 -21.71 0.30 7.28
CA ILE A 34 -21.33 0.99 6.06
C ILE A 34 -22.01 2.35 6.06
N THR A 35 -21.23 3.41 6.23
CA THR A 35 -21.69 4.80 6.18
C THR A 35 -21.48 5.40 4.80
N VAL A 36 -22.18 6.49 4.48
CA VAL A 36 -21.99 7.20 3.20
C VAL A 36 -20.54 7.64 3.04
N LYS A 37 -19.97 8.30 4.05
CA LYS A 37 -18.59 8.79 4.00
C LYS A 37 -17.58 7.64 4.02
N GLY A 38 -17.84 6.56 4.77
CA GLY A 38 -17.01 5.37 4.75
C GLY A 38 -16.95 4.72 3.37
N PHE A 39 -18.09 4.62 2.69
CA PHE A 39 -18.17 4.14 1.32
C PHE A 39 -17.42 5.05 0.33
N GLU A 40 -17.65 6.36 0.39
CA GLU A 40 -16.99 7.33 -0.51
C GLU A 40 -15.46 7.35 -0.30
N ASN A 41 -15.00 7.25 0.94
CA ASN A 41 -13.58 7.12 1.25
C ASN A 41 -13.00 5.82 0.70
N SER A 42 -13.70 4.69 0.83
CA SER A 42 -13.25 3.42 0.26
C SER A 42 -13.20 3.46 -1.27
N TYR A 43 -14.16 4.15 -1.89
CA TYR A 43 -14.21 4.35 -3.33
C TYR A 43 -13.01 5.17 -3.83
N ASP A 44 -12.74 6.33 -3.20
CA ASP A 44 -11.58 7.16 -3.56
C ASP A 44 -10.25 6.44 -3.31
N THR A 45 -10.14 5.72 -2.19
CA THR A 45 -8.96 4.93 -1.84
C THR A 45 -8.69 3.83 -2.87
N ALA A 46 -9.73 3.15 -3.36
CA ALA A 46 -9.57 2.12 -4.39
C ALA A 46 -9.08 2.72 -5.72
N ILE A 47 -9.56 3.90 -6.11
CA ILE A 47 -9.06 4.59 -7.31
C ILE A 47 -7.60 5.01 -7.11
N GLU A 48 -7.25 5.57 -5.95
CA GLU A 48 -5.87 5.93 -5.61
C GLU A 48 -4.93 4.71 -5.64
N ALA A 49 -5.35 3.60 -5.03
CA ALA A 49 -4.58 2.36 -5.04
C ALA A 49 -4.34 1.87 -6.48
N MET A 50 -5.39 1.85 -7.31
CA MET A 50 -5.27 1.45 -8.72
C MET A 50 -4.37 2.40 -9.52
N SER A 51 -4.46 3.71 -9.29
CA SER A 51 -3.59 4.72 -9.91
C SER A 51 -2.12 4.42 -9.64
N ARG A 52 -1.76 4.17 -8.37
CA ARG A 52 -0.38 3.85 -7.98
C ARG A 52 0.06 2.48 -8.50
N MET A 53 -0.76 1.45 -8.35
CA MET A 53 -0.43 0.08 -8.76
C MET A 53 -0.25 -0.04 -10.28
N GLN A 54 -1.07 0.64 -11.07
CA GLN A 54 -0.97 0.61 -12.54
C GLN A 54 -0.08 1.72 -13.11
N ASN A 55 0.46 2.61 -12.27
CA ASN A 55 1.25 3.76 -12.68
C ASN A 55 0.51 4.68 -13.69
N VAL A 56 -0.82 4.82 -13.52
CA VAL A 56 -1.68 5.67 -14.35
C VAL A 56 -2.10 6.89 -13.53
N GLU A 57 -2.13 8.08 -14.14
CA GLU A 57 -2.61 9.28 -13.44
C GLU A 57 -4.05 9.08 -12.93
N LYS A 58 -4.30 9.38 -11.65
CA LYS A 58 -5.63 9.27 -11.03
C LYS A 58 -6.71 10.00 -11.85
N LYS A 59 -6.39 11.19 -12.36
CA LYS A 59 -7.30 11.99 -13.20
C LYS A 59 -7.75 11.23 -14.43
N THR A 60 -6.82 10.56 -15.13
CA THR A 60 -7.13 9.73 -16.30
C THR A 60 -8.06 8.57 -15.95
N LEU A 61 -7.83 7.90 -14.80
CA LEU A 61 -8.74 6.85 -14.34
C LEU A 61 -10.14 7.38 -14.05
N VAL A 62 -10.25 8.52 -13.36
CA VAL A 62 -11.53 9.18 -13.06
C VAL A 62 -12.28 9.55 -14.34
N GLU A 63 -11.59 10.09 -15.34
CA GLU A 63 -12.18 10.40 -16.65
C GLU A 63 -12.75 9.14 -17.32
N PHE A 64 -12.01 8.02 -17.30
CA PHE A 64 -12.51 6.77 -17.87
C PHE A 64 -13.67 6.17 -17.08
N ILE A 65 -13.68 6.28 -15.76
CA ILE A 65 -14.79 5.80 -14.92
C ILE A 65 -16.08 6.60 -15.19
N ALA A 66 -15.95 7.90 -15.44
CA ALA A 66 -17.08 8.80 -15.68
C ALA A 66 -17.67 8.69 -17.10
N GLN A 67 -16.91 8.16 -18.07
CA GLN A 67 -17.35 8.02 -19.46
C GLN A 67 -18.34 6.86 -19.64
N ASN A 68 -19.16 6.96 -20.69
CA ASN A 68 -19.95 5.82 -21.19
C ASN A 68 -18.99 4.72 -21.68
N ILE A 69 -19.33 3.45 -21.41
CA ILE A 69 -18.45 2.31 -21.68
C ILE A 69 -17.97 2.22 -23.14
N ASP A 70 -18.78 2.66 -24.10
CA ASP A 70 -18.45 2.66 -25.54
C ASP A 70 -17.34 3.65 -25.90
N GLN A 71 -17.07 4.64 -25.04
CA GLN A 71 -16.05 5.67 -25.23
C GLN A 71 -14.73 5.34 -24.52
N VAL A 72 -14.77 4.34 -23.63
CA VAL A 72 -13.63 3.89 -22.84
C VAL A 72 -12.78 2.93 -23.66
N PRO A 73 -11.44 3.11 -23.71
CA PRO A 73 -10.55 2.16 -24.35
C PRO A 73 -10.74 0.73 -23.79
N GLU A 74 -10.62 -0.29 -24.64
CA GLU A 74 -10.94 -1.69 -24.29
C GLU A 74 -10.27 -2.14 -22.98
N GLN A 75 -8.99 -1.81 -22.80
CA GLN A 75 -8.21 -2.14 -21.61
C GLN A 75 -8.75 -1.53 -20.30
N PHE A 76 -9.54 -0.46 -20.38
CA PHE A 76 -10.14 0.22 -19.22
C PHE A 76 -11.63 -0.08 -19.07
N LYS A 77 -12.27 -0.82 -19.97
CA LYS A 77 -13.71 -1.13 -19.87
C LYS A 77 -14.06 -1.92 -18.62
N SER A 78 -13.24 -2.92 -18.27
CA SER A 78 -13.43 -3.68 -17.03
C SER A 78 -13.34 -2.77 -15.80
N LEU A 79 -12.38 -1.84 -15.80
CA LEU A 79 -12.23 -0.86 -14.73
C LEU A 79 -13.47 0.04 -14.64
N ASN A 80 -13.90 0.63 -15.76
CA ASN A 80 -15.10 1.46 -15.81
C ASN A 80 -16.31 0.71 -15.23
N PHE A 81 -16.54 -0.54 -15.65
CA PHE A 81 -17.65 -1.35 -15.14
C PHE A 81 -17.54 -1.61 -13.63
N GLN A 82 -16.37 -2.01 -13.14
CA GLN A 82 -16.15 -2.30 -11.72
C GLN A 82 -16.34 -1.06 -10.83
N PHE A 83 -15.92 0.11 -11.32
CA PHE A 83 -16.02 1.37 -10.59
C PHE A 83 -17.34 2.12 -10.80
N GLN A 84 -18.30 1.59 -11.57
CA GLN A 84 -19.66 2.13 -11.51
C GLN A 84 -20.16 2.06 -10.05
N LYS A 85 -20.69 3.16 -9.51
CA LYS A 85 -20.97 3.32 -8.07
C LYS A 85 -21.75 2.14 -7.47
N LYS A 86 -22.76 1.63 -8.18
CA LYS A 86 -23.54 0.45 -7.78
C LYS A 86 -22.70 -0.82 -7.74
N ASN A 87 -21.94 -1.10 -8.80
CA ASN A 87 -21.09 -2.29 -8.89
C ASN A 87 -19.98 -2.27 -7.84
N PHE A 88 -19.35 -1.11 -7.64
CA PHE A 88 -18.34 -0.95 -6.61
C PHE A 88 -18.93 -1.16 -5.21
N PHE A 89 -20.14 -0.63 -4.94
CA PHE A 89 -20.84 -0.85 -3.67
C PHE A 89 -21.11 -2.33 -3.40
N GLU A 90 -21.65 -3.08 -4.38
CA GLU A 90 -21.88 -4.52 -4.22
C GLU A 90 -20.58 -5.29 -3.95
N ASN A 91 -19.50 -4.97 -4.67
CA ASN A 91 -18.19 -5.59 -4.45
C ASN A 91 -17.62 -5.26 -3.07
N TYR A 92 -17.66 -3.98 -2.66
CA TYR A 92 -17.21 -3.54 -1.35
C TYR A 92 -17.96 -4.25 -0.22
N ARG A 93 -19.29 -4.33 -0.36
CA ARG A 93 -20.18 -5.05 0.54
C ARG A 93 -19.81 -6.53 0.64
N GLN A 94 -19.59 -7.19 -0.50
CA GLN A 94 -19.17 -8.59 -0.55
C GLN A 94 -17.83 -8.82 0.13
N MET A 95 -16.83 -7.97 -0.13
CA MET A 95 -15.52 -8.05 0.52
C MET A 95 -15.64 -7.89 2.04
N LEU A 96 -16.46 -6.96 2.51
CA LEU A 96 -16.69 -6.75 3.94
C LEU A 96 -17.32 -7.99 4.58
N MET A 97 -18.34 -8.59 3.95
CA MET A 97 -18.97 -9.83 4.44
C MET A 97 -17.95 -10.97 4.56
N VAL A 98 -17.12 -11.18 3.53
CA VAL A 98 -16.07 -12.22 3.54
C VAL A 98 -15.06 -11.95 4.65
N LYS A 99 -14.60 -10.71 4.80
CA LYS A 99 -13.67 -10.31 5.87
C LYS A 99 -14.23 -10.62 7.26
N ILE A 100 -15.49 -10.25 7.51
CA ILE A 100 -16.16 -10.50 8.80
C ILE A 100 -16.19 -11.99 9.12
N VAL A 101 -16.57 -12.84 8.16
CA VAL A 101 -16.60 -14.30 8.36
C VAL A 101 -15.19 -14.86 8.58
N ALA A 102 -14.19 -14.39 7.83
CA ALA A 102 -12.80 -14.79 8.00
C ALA A 102 -12.27 -14.44 9.41
N GLU A 103 -12.62 -13.27 9.93
CA GLU A 103 -12.24 -12.85 11.28
C GLU A 103 -12.95 -13.68 12.35
N LYS A 104 -14.27 -13.90 12.21
CA LYS A 104 -15.07 -14.71 13.15
C LYS A 104 -14.61 -16.16 13.24
N THR A 105 -14.17 -16.74 12.13
CA THR A 105 -13.67 -18.12 12.07
C THR A 105 -12.21 -18.24 12.52
N GLY A 106 -11.56 -17.13 12.89
CA GLY A 106 -10.15 -17.10 13.25
C GLY A 106 -9.19 -17.30 12.08
N PHE A 107 -9.68 -17.26 10.82
CA PHE A 107 -8.87 -17.45 9.63
C PHE A 107 -7.72 -16.44 9.56
N SER A 108 -8.01 -15.15 9.78
CA SER A 108 -6.99 -14.08 9.80
C SER A 108 -6.03 -14.15 10.99
N SER A 109 -6.34 -14.98 12.00
CA SER A 109 -5.52 -15.14 13.20
C SER A 109 -4.50 -16.27 13.10
N ARG A 110 -4.62 -17.16 12.11
CA ARG A 110 -3.68 -18.26 11.86
C ARG A 110 -2.27 -17.74 11.57
N ALA A 111 -1.25 -18.45 12.04
CA ALA A 111 0.14 -18.03 11.91
C ALA A 111 0.59 -17.89 10.45
N ASP A 112 0.26 -18.88 9.61
CA ASP A 112 0.57 -18.87 8.18
C ASP A 112 -0.09 -17.69 7.45
N ILE A 113 -1.35 -17.39 7.76
CA ILE A 113 -2.06 -16.24 7.17
C ILE A 113 -1.44 -14.92 7.61
N LYS A 114 -1.04 -14.77 8.88
CA LYS A 114 -0.36 -13.57 9.36
C LYS A 114 0.99 -13.34 8.66
N GLU A 115 1.77 -14.40 8.48
CA GLU A 115 3.05 -14.32 7.76
C GLU A 115 2.85 -13.90 6.29
N ILE A 116 1.83 -14.46 5.62
CA ILE A 116 1.44 -14.04 4.27
C ILE A 116 1.04 -12.56 4.23
N LEU A 117 0.17 -12.13 5.15
CA LEU A 117 -0.28 -10.73 5.20
C LEU A 117 0.88 -9.77 5.46
N GLN A 118 1.80 -10.11 6.36
CA GLN A 118 2.98 -9.31 6.64
C GLN A 118 3.90 -9.21 5.42
N GLN A 119 4.07 -10.30 4.67
CA GLN A 119 4.86 -10.29 3.44
C GLN A 119 4.20 -9.41 2.36
N VAL A 120 2.88 -9.51 2.19
CA VAL A 120 2.11 -8.68 1.24
C VAL A 120 2.15 -7.20 1.64
N GLU A 121 2.01 -6.89 2.93
CA GLU A 121 2.13 -5.53 3.46
C GLU A 121 3.51 -4.94 3.15
N MET A 122 4.58 -5.68 3.43
CA MET A 122 5.95 -5.24 3.16
C MET A 122 6.19 -4.96 1.67
N GLN A 123 5.75 -5.86 0.79
CA GLN A 123 5.88 -5.69 -0.66
C GLN A 123 5.08 -4.47 -1.16
N THR A 124 3.86 -4.32 -0.66
CA THR A 124 2.96 -3.22 -1.04
C THR A 124 3.54 -1.88 -0.58
N LEU A 125 3.92 -1.78 0.69
CA LEU A 125 4.50 -0.57 1.26
C LEU A 125 5.80 -0.17 0.57
N SER A 126 6.70 -1.14 0.34
CA SER A 126 7.95 -0.91 -0.38
C SER A 126 7.69 -0.36 -1.78
N THR A 127 6.77 -0.99 -2.52
CA THR A 127 6.41 -0.56 -3.88
C THR A 127 5.82 0.84 -3.89
N LEU A 128 4.82 1.11 -3.05
CA LEU A 128 4.15 2.42 -2.99
C LEU A 128 5.13 3.53 -2.61
N TYR A 129 6.01 3.27 -1.64
CA TYR A 129 6.98 4.27 -1.22
C TYR A 129 8.04 4.54 -2.29
N ILE A 130 8.60 3.50 -2.92
CA ILE A 130 9.56 3.65 -4.01
C ILE A 130 8.94 4.41 -5.18
N GLN A 131 7.72 4.04 -5.59
CA GLN A 131 6.99 4.74 -6.65
C GLN A 131 6.85 6.23 -6.33
N GLU A 132 6.39 6.57 -5.11
CA GLU A 132 6.24 7.96 -4.68
C GLU A 132 7.58 8.72 -4.71
N GLN A 133 8.67 8.09 -4.29
CA GLN A 133 10.00 8.70 -4.33
C GLN A 133 10.51 8.90 -5.76
N VAL A 134 10.22 7.97 -6.67
CA VAL A 134 10.54 8.10 -8.10
C VAL A 134 9.73 9.22 -8.74
N GLU A 135 8.41 9.26 -8.50
CA GLU A 135 7.53 10.28 -9.05
C GLU A 135 7.92 11.70 -8.61
N LYS A 136 8.31 11.90 -7.35
CA LYS A 136 8.83 13.19 -6.85
C LYS A 136 10.07 13.70 -7.60
N ARG A 137 10.79 12.81 -8.29
CA ARG A 137 12.03 13.10 -9.01
C ARG A 137 11.83 13.25 -10.52
N ILE A 138 10.73 12.74 -11.06
CA ILE A 138 10.41 12.84 -12.48
C ILE A 138 9.50 14.05 -12.68
N LYS A 139 9.98 15.01 -13.47
CA LYS A 139 9.17 16.14 -13.95
C LYS A 139 9.18 16.11 -15.46
N ILE A 140 8.01 15.83 -16.04
CA ILE A 140 7.82 15.82 -17.49
C ILE A 140 6.98 17.05 -17.84
N THR A 141 7.52 17.93 -18.67
CA THR A 141 6.77 19.10 -19.16
C THR A 141 5.83 18.71 -20.29
N ASP A 142 4.87 19.58 -20.60
CA ASP A 142 3.95 19.37 -21.72
C ASP A 142 4.70 19.41 -23.07
N GLU A 143 5.75 20.23 -23.20
CA GLU A 143 6.59 20.21 -24.40
C GLU A 143 7.30 18.86 -24.58
N GLN A 144 7.87 18.30 -23.50
CA GLN A 144 8.52 16.99 -23.55
C GLN A 144 7.54 15.87 -23.91
N ALA A 145 6.34 15.90 -23.33
CA ALA A 145 5.30 14.92 -23.63
C ALA A 145 4.82 15.03 -25.10
N MET A 146 4.71 16.25 -25.63
CA MET A 146 4.36 16.50 -27.03
C MET A 146 5.47 16.06 -27.99
N GLU A 147 6.74 16.34 -27.67
CA GLU A 147 7.88 15.89 -28.46
C GLU A 147 7.95 14.36 -28.52
N GLU A 148 7.77 13.69 -27.38
CA GLU A 148 7.75 12.23 -27.34
C GLU A 148 6.55 11.67 -28.11
N CYS A 149 5.38 12.29 -27.99
CA CYS A 149 4.21 11.94 -28.81
C CYS A 149 4.55 11.99 -30.31
N ASN A 150 5.15 13.09 -30.80
CA ASN A 150 5.54 13.23 -32.20
C ASN A 150 6.55 12.16 -32.62
N ARG A 151 7.53 11.86 -31.75
CA ARG A 151 8.52 10.79 -31.97
C ARG A 151 7.86 9.41 -32.08
N LEU A 152 6.86 9.12 -31.24
CA LEU A 152 6.14 7.86 -31.24
C LEU A 152 5.23 7.72 -32.47
N ARG A 153 4.52 8.79 -32.86
CA ARG A 153 3.69 8.83 -34.08
C ARG A 153 4.49 8.57 -35.34
N ALA A 154 5.72 9.08 -35.41
CA ALA A 154 6.63 8.82 -36.53
C ALA A 154 6.99 7.33 -36.69
N LYS A 155 6.89 6.54 -35.62
CA LYS A 155 7.30 5.12 -35.58
C LYS A 155 6.14 4.13 -35.54
N ASN A 156 4.96 4.58 -35.11
CA ASN A 156 3.79 3.72 -34.94
C ASN A 156 2.55 4.34 -35.61
N LYS A 157 2.03 3.65 -36.64
CA LYS A 157 0.87 4.08 -37.44
C LYS A 157 -0.42 4.18 -36.61
N GLU A 158 -0.58 3.35 -35.59
CA GLU A 158 -1.76 3.42 -34.70
C GLU A 158 -1.73 4.68 -33.84
N LEU A 159 -0.56 5.05 -33.32
CA LEU A 159 -0.39 6.31 -32.58
C LEU A 159 -0.53 7.52 -33.50
N ALA A 160 -0.14 7.40 -34.77
CA ALA A 160 -0.34 8.45 -35.77
C ALA A 160 -1.83 8.71 -36.08
N ALA A 161 -2.70 7.72 -35.92
CA ALA A 161 -4.14 7.88 -36.14
C ALA A 161 -4.90 8.42 -34.90
N MET A 162 -4.25 8.47 -33.74
CA MET A 162 -4.86 8.87 -32.47
C MET A 162 -5.00 10.40 -32.35
N PRO A 163 -6.01 10.93 -31.61
CA PRO A 163 -6.06 12.35 -31.24
C PRO A 163 -4.80 12.83 -30.51
N ILE A 164 -4.43 14.10 -30.68
CA ILE A 164 -3.18 14.66 -30.15
C ILE A 164 -3.10 14.55 -28.62
N ASP A 165 -4.18 14.92 -27.95
CA ASP A 165 -4.37 14.84 -26.50
C ASP A 165 -4.13 13.42 -25.96
N ARG A 166 -4.66 12.38 -26.63
CA ARG A 166 -4.38 10.98 -26.26
C ARG A 166 -2.94 10.56 -26.57
N CYS A 167 -2.37 11.07 -27.66
CA CYS A 167 -0.97 10.81 -27.98
C CYS A 167 0.00 11.47 -26.98
N VAL A 168 -0.29 12.69 -26.51
CA VAL A 168 0.49 13.38 -25.47
C VAL A 168 0.45 12.58 -24.16
N MET A 169 -0.70 12.02 -23.77
CA MET A 169 -0.78 11.11 -22.62
C MET A 169 0.13 9.88 -22.81
N ALA A 170 0.11 9.26 -23.99
CA ALA A 170 0.99 8.13 -24.30
C ALA A 170 2.48 8.51 -24.26
N GLY A 171 2.83 9.69 -24.79
CA GLY A 171 4.18 10.25 -24.73
C GLY A 171 4.64 10.47 -23.30
N ARG A 172 3.82 11.11 -22.46
CA ARG A 172 4.10 11.30 -21.03
C ARG A 172 4.28 9.97 -20.30
N GLY A 173 3.42 8.99 -20.56
CA GLY A 173 3.55 7.65 -19.99
C GLY A 173 4.85 6.94 -20.38
N ASN A 174 5.24 7.04 -21.66
CA ASN A 174 6.49 6.43 -22.16
C ASN A 174 7.73 7.10 -21.54
N LEU A 175 7.75 8.44 -21.47
CA LEU A 175 8.79 9.19 -20.78
C LEU A 175 8.87 8.81 -19.30
N LYS A 176 7.73 8.78 -18.61
CA LYS A 176 7.68 8.43 -17.18
C LYS A 176 8.27 7.05 -16.94
N GLN A 177 7.95 6.07 -17.79
CA GLN A 177 8.50 4.72 -17.68
C GLN A 177 10.01 4.70 -17.87
N ARG A 178 10.52 5.40 -18.89
CA ARG A 178 11.96 5.46 -19.20
C ARG A 178 12.73 6.17 -18.08
N GLU A 179 12.27 7.34 -17.66
CA GLU A 179 12.92 8.09 -16.59
C GLU A 179 12.85 7.36 -15.24
N SER A 180 11.76 6.63 -14.97
CA SER A 180 11.66 5.79 -13.77
C SER A 180 12.78 4.77 -13.68
N GLN A 181 13.14 4.12 -14.79
CA GLN A 181 14.24 3.14 -14.81
C GLN A 181 15.60 3.79 -14.51
N ASN A 182 15.81 5.03 -14.95
CA ASN A 182 17.05 5.78 -14.70
C ASN A 182 17.14 6.31 -13.26
N VAL A 183 16.01 6.68 -12.67
CA VAL A 183 15.92 7.29 -11.34
C VAL A 183 15.89 6.23 -10.24
N LEU A 184 15.30 5.06 -10.51
CA LEU A 184 15.09 4.01 -9.52
C LEU A 184 16.36 3.62 -8.74
N PRO A 185 17.52 3.36 -9.35
CA PRO A 185 18.72 3.00 -8.59
C PRO A 185 19.14 4.07 -7.57
N LYS A 186 19.06 5.36 -7.95
CA LYS A 186 19.39 6.48 -7.07
C LYS A 186 18.40 6.63 -5.91
N VAL A 187 17.12 6.30 -6.16
CA VAL A 187 16.09 6.27 -5.11
C VAL A 187 16.41 5.17 -4.10
N ILE A 188 16.74 3.96 -4.57
CA ILE A 188 17.10 2.84 -3.70
C ILE A 188 18.32 3.16 -2.84
N GLU A 189 19.38 3.72 -3.41
CA GLU A 189 20.57 4.09 -2.63
C GLU A 189 20.24 5.10 -1.52
N ARG A 190 19.44 6.15 -1.81
CA ARG A 190 19.01 7.08 -0.76
C ARG A 190 18.18 6.40 0.32
N ILE A 191 17.31 5.45 -0.04
CA ILE A 191 16.51 4.70 0.94
C ILE A 191 17.44 3.90 1.86
N LYS A 192 18.48 3.26 1.31
CA LYS A 192 19.49 2.53 2.10
C LYS A 192 20.27 3.43 3.04
N GLU A 193 20.63 4.64 2.62
CA GLU A 193 21.27 5.64 3.48
C GLU A 193 20.40 6.03 4.70
N GLY A 194 19.08 5.87 4.59
CA GLY A 194 18.12 6.16 5.66
C GLY A 194 17.98 5.09 6.74
N VAL A 195 18.68 3.94 6.62
CA VAL A 195 18.56 2.83 7.58
C VAL A 195 19.89 2.48 8.24
N VAL A 196 19.86 2.20 9.54
CA VAL A 196 21.03 1.73 10.30
C VAL A 196 21.05 0.20 10.26
N ILE A 197 22.08 -0.36 9.64
CA ILE A 197 22.27 -1.82 9.56
C ILE A 197 23.26 -2.24 10.66
N LYS A 198 22.78 -3.07 11.60
CA LYS A 198 23.63 -3.72 12.61
C LYS A 198 23.80 -5.19 12.24
N HIS A 199 25.03 -5.59 11.96
CA HIS A 199 25.36 -6.99 11.68
C HIS A 199 25.59 -7.75 12.99
N ASN A 200 25.21 -9.02 13.01
CA ASN A 200 25.52 -9.91 14.12
C ASN A 200 26.85 -10.62 13.82
N ASP A 201 27.92 -10.22 14.51
CA ASP A 201 29.28 -10.76 14.29
C ASP A 201 29.40 -12.27 14.58
N LYS A 202 28.40 -12.87 15.24
CA LYS A 202 28.34 -14.31 15.52
C LYS A 202 27.63 -15.12 14.43
N PHE A 203 27.05 -14.46 13.42
CA PHE A 203 26.30 -15.12 12.35
C PHE A 203 27.01 -14.95 11.01
N ASP A 204 27.36 -16.06 10.37
CA ASP A 204 27.97 -16.06 9.05
C ASP A 204 26.89 -16.01 7.97
N VAL A 205 26.60 -14.78 7.52
CA VAL A 205 25.60 -14.52 6.48
C VAL A 205 25.98 -15.21 5.17
N ASP A 206 27.25 -15.15 4.76
CA ASP A 206 27.69 -15.70 3.47
C ASP A 206 27.60 -17.22 3.45
N ALA A 207 27.96 -17.88 4.55
CA ALA A 207 27.79 -19.33 4.69
C ALA A 207 26.31 -19.72 4.68
N TYR A 208 25.46 -18.98 5.39
CA TYR A 208 24.01 -19.24 5.42
C TYR A 208 23.37 -19.07 4.04
N MET A 209 23.70 -18.00 3.30
CA MET A 209 23.13 -17.74 1.97
C MET A 209 23.55 -18.78 0.93
N LYS A 210 24.69 -19.45 1.13
CA LYS A 210 25.13 -20.59 0.29
C LYS A 210 24.48 -21.91 0.68
N SER A 211 23.84 -22.00 1.84
CA SER A 211 23.15 -23.22 2.26
C SER A 211 21.79 -23.35 1.58
N GLU A 212 21.44 -24.57 1.19
CA GLU A 212 20.14 -24.83 0.55
C GLU A 212 19.03 -24.89 1.61
N MET A 213 17.89 -24.26 1.31
CA MET A 213 16.68 -24.46 2.09
C MET A 213 16.10 -25.83 1.78
N LYS A 214 15.91 -26.65 2.82
CA LYS A 214 15.30 -27.98 2.69
C LYS A 214 13.81 -27.90 3.01
N PHE A 215 13.01 -28.63 2.23
CA PHE A 215 11.58 -28.74 2.40
C PHE A 215 11.20 -30.22 2.51
N ASP A 216 10.16 -30.52 3.28
CA ASP A 216 9.59 -31.86 3.34
C ASP A 216 8.73 -32.18 2.11
N GLU A 217 8.20 -33.40 2.04
CA GLU A 217 7.32 -33.87 0.96
C GLU A 217 6.03 -33.06 0.80
N ASN A 218 5.65 -32.28 1.83
CA ASN A 218 4.49 -31.40 1.84
C ASN A 218 4.87 -29.93 1.58
N GLY A 219 6.13 -29.65 1.24
CA GLY A 219 6.64 -28.30 0.96
C GLY A 219 6.87 -27.43 2.19
N LYS A 220 6.90 -28.00 3.41
CA LYS A 220 7.20 -27.25 4.64
C LYS A 220 8.70 -27.21 4.89
N LYS A 221 9.22 -26.04 5.26
CA LYS A 221 10.65 -25.86 5.56
C LYS A 221 11.08 -26.77 6.71
N ILE A 222 12.19 -27.49 6.51
CA ILE A 222 12.89 -28.25 7.54
C ILE A 222 13.87 -27.32 8.24
N GLU A 223 13.83 -27.27 9.58
CA GLU A 223 14.72 -26.40 10.35
C GLU A 223 16.18 -26.91 10.26
N ASP A 224 17.08 -26.02 9.82
CA ASP A 224 18.53 -26.22 9.83
C ASP A 224 19.18 -25.07 10.61
N LYS A 225 20.23 -25.39 11.40
CA LYS A 225 20.97 -24.44 12.24
C LYS A 225 22.18 -23.84 11.52
N SER A 226 22.26 -23.97 10.21
CA SER A 226 23.31 -23.39 9.37
C SER A 226 23.47 -21.88 9.66
N GLY A 227 24.72 -21.41 9.81
CA GLY A 227 25.07 -20.00 10.00
C GLY A 227 25.40 -19.55 11.43
N VAL A 228 25.10 -20.35 12.46
CA VAL A 228 25.50 -20.03 13.84
C VAL A 228 26.95 -20.48 14.09
N ASN A 229 27.87 -19.52 14.16
CA ASN A 229 29.23 -19.80 14.59
C ASN A 229 29.25 -19.84 16.12
N GLU A 230 29.32 -21.03 16.72
CA GLU A 230 29.56 -21.20 18.17
C GLU A 230 31.02 -20.82 18.50
N LYS A 231 31.38 -19.54 18.37
CA LYS A 231 32.57 -19.03 19.04
C LYS A 231 32.24 -18.93 20.53
N LYS A 232 32.74 -19.91 21.28
CA LYS A 232 32.84 -19.92 22.75
C LYS A 232 33.34 -18.54 23.19
N ALA A 233 32.50 -17.79 23.90
CA ALA A 233 32.87 -16.48 24.42
C ALA A 233 33.99 -16.66 25.45
N GLU A 234 35.22 -16.28 25.10
CA GLU A 234 36.22 -15.94 26.10
C GLU A 234 35.77 -14.65 26.78
N THR A 235 35.48 -14.76 28.06
CA THR A 235 35.15 -13.64 28.94
C THR A 235 36.24 -12.57 28.86
N PRO A 236 35.95 -11.32 28.44
CA PRO A 236 36.92 -10.25 28.58
C PRO A 236 37.12 -9.95 30.07
N ALA A 237 38.37 -9.95 30.52
CA ALA A 237 38.73 -9.53 31.87
C ALA A 237 38.30 -8.07 32.09
N ILE A 238 37.41 -7.85 33.06
CA ILE A 238 37.00 -6.52 33.51
C ILE A 238 38.20 -5.89 34.23
N THR A 239 38.73 -4.79 33.69
CA THR A 239 39.59 -3.87 34.44
C THR A 239 38.71 -2.72 34.94
N PRO A 240 38.74 -2.34 36.23
CA PRO A 240 37.84 -1.32 36.75
C PRO A 240 38.35 0.09 36.40
N THR A 241 37.47 0.92 35.83
CA THR A 241 37.65 2.38 35.76
C THR A 241 36.56 3.09 36.55
N GLU A 242 37.01 4.10 37.30
CA GLU A 242 36.30 4.91 38.30
C GLU A 242 34.95 5.53 37.89
N PRO A 243 34.10 5.90 38.87
CA PRO A 243 32.79 6.47 38.63
C PRO A 243 32.87 7.94 38.20
N VAL A 244 32.28 8.25 37.04
CA VAL A 244 32.10 9.63 36.56
C VAL A 244 30.78 10.20 37.09
N THR A 245 30.89 11.30 37.83
CA THR A 245 29.79 12.13 38.36
C THR A 245 28.99 12.79 37.23
N PRO A 246 27.64 12.88 37.31
CA PRO A 246 26.84 13.48 36.26
C PRO A 246 26.96 15.02 36.21
N PRO A 247 26.92 15.65 35.03
CA PRO A 247 26.95 17.11 34.89
C PRO A 247 25.59 17.74 35.22
N ALA A 248 25.66 18.93 35.82
CA ALA A 248 24.53 19.77 36.18
C ALA A 248 23.74 20.24 34.94
N LYS A 249 22.41 20.24 35.08
CA LYS A 249 21.42 20.70 34.10
C LYS A 249 21.49 22.22 33.92
N PRO A 250 21.47 22.76 32.70
CA PRO A 250 20.85 24.06 32.42
C PRO A 250 19.32 23.93 32.33
#